data_AF-D6Z5X8-F1
#
_entry.id   AF-D6Z5X8-F1
#
_cell.length_a   1.000
_cell.length_b   1.000
_cell.length_c   1.000
_cell.angle_alpha   90.00
_cell.angle_beta   90.00
_cell.angle_gamma   90.00
#
_symmetry.space_group_name_H-M   'P 1'
#
loop_
_entity.id
_entity.type
_entity.pdbx_description
1 polymer ?
#
loop_
_entity_poly.entity_id
_entity_poly.type
_entity_poly.pdbx_seq_one_letter_code
_entity_poly.pdbx_strand_id
1 'polypeptide(L)'
;MTATQHFDPFNDRLARDLRNELSEALAVDLDLLRLERSPQVAAVFRQRPLQEVHRHYLEQRLAAYERVLVIIHQRELVEPFHRALVLWDEELFFEVHELLEPPWYRAPAGPDKIALQGMIRAAGVYVFLAANRRDSAASMAAKAISGLNLWQQSNLPPFPDLPRLQAALAGLEPAPLPWRRPCLTSSHLVPPCRGKSYSP
;
A
#
# COMPACT_ATOMS: atom_id res chain seq x y z
N MET A 1 31.14 1.89 -14.89
CA MET A 1 29.98 1.15 -14.34
C MET A 1 29.50 1.94 -13.13
N THR A 2 28.59 2.89 -13.33
CA THR A 2 27.98 3.64 -12.24
C THR A 2 27.07 2.69 -11.48
N ALA A 3 27.37 2.45 -10.21
CA ALA A 3 26.46 1.74 -9.31
C ALA A 3 25.10 2.43 -9.40
N THR A 4 24.07 1.70 -9.84
CA THR A 4 22.69 2.17 -9.83
C THR A 4 22.36 2.51 -8.38
N GLN A 5 22.42 3.79 -8.01
CA GLN A 5 22.16 4.22 -6.65
C GLN A 5 20.73 3.84 -6.33
N HIS A 6 20.55 2.98 -5.32
CA HIS A 6 19.25 2.51 -4.86
C HIS A 6 18.63 3.57 -3.92
N PHE A 7 17.30 3.74 -3.95
CA PHE A 7 16.62 4.70 -3.08
C PHE A 7 16.64 4.20 -1.62
N ASP A 8 17.40 4.85 -0.74
CA ASP A 8 17.60 4.39 0.64
C ASP A 8 17.24 5.46 1.69
N PRO A 9 15.97 5.53 2.13
CA PRO A 9 15.53 6.51 3.13
C PRO A 9 16.07 6.24 4.55
N PHE A 10 16.80 5.14 4.77
CA PHE A 10 17.41 4.86 6.07
C PHE A 10 18.75 5.56 6.22
N ASN A 11 19.57 5.59 5.16
CA ASN A 11 20.91 6.18 5.20
C ASN A 11 21.01 7.52 4.46
N ASP A 12 20.08 7.84 3.57
CA ASP A 12 20.03 9.11 2.86
C ASP A 12 18.93 10.02 3.40
N ARG A 13 19.34 11.20 3.88
CA ARG A 13 18.42 12.21 4.40
C ARG A 13 17.47 12.73 3.32
N LEU A 14 17.95 12.97 2.10
CA LEU A 14 17.10 13.48 1.03
C LEU A 14 16.04 12.45 0.64
N ALA A 15 16.41 11.18 0.53
CA ALA A 15 15.46 10.10 0.29
C ALA A 15 14.41 10.01 1.41
N ARG A 16 14.83 10.17 2.66
CA ARG A 16 13.91 10.18 3.81
C ARG A 16 12.93 11.35 3.76
N ASP A 17 13.44 12.56 3.56
CA ASP A 17 12.64 13.78 3.51
C ASP A 17 11.63 13.69 2.35
N LEU A 18 12.08 13.25 1.17
CA LEU A 18 11.23 13.05 -0.01
C LEU A 18 10.11 12.03 0.24
N ARG A 19 10.43 10.86 0.80
CA ARG A 19 9.40 9.85 1.15
C ARG A 19 8.40 10.40 2.17
N ASN A 20 8.89 11.02 3.23
CA ASN A 20 8.04 11.48 4.33
C ASN A 20 7.11 12.62 3.87
N GLU A 21 7.63 13.65 3.21
CA GLU A 21 6.83 14.79 2.76
C GLU A 21 5.80 14.38 1.70
N LEU A 22 6.14 13.44 0.80
CA LEU A 22 5.16 12.90 -0.15
C LEU A 22 4.07 12.09 0.54
N SER A 23 4.41 11.30 1.55
CA SER A 23 3.42 10.49 2.28
C SER A 23 2.47 11.36 3.10
N GLU A 24 2.99 12.41 3.73
CA GLU A 24 2.17 13.41 4.43
C GLU A 24 1.23 14.14 3.47
N ALA A 25 1.73 14.54 2.30
CA ALA A 25 0.91 15.17 1.27
C ALA A 25 -0.18 14.23 0.74
N LEU A 26 0.14 12.94 0.56
CA LEU A 26 -0.83 11.94 0.13
C LEU A 26 -1.96 11.77 1.14
N ALA A 27 -1.67 11.81 2.44
CA ALA A 27 -2.72 11.72 3.46
C ALA A 27 -3.78 12.82 3.28
N VAL A 28 -3.34 14.05 2.99
CA VAL A 28 -4.24 15.16 2.68
C VAL A 28 -5.01 14.93 1.37
N ASP A 29 -4.33 14.45 0.33
CA ASP A 29 -4.96 14.16 -0.97
C ASP A 29 -6.01 13.04 -0.87
N LEU A 30 -5.78 12.03 -0.02
CA LEU A 30 -6.72 10.93 0.26
C LEU A 30 -7.95 11.42 1.04
N ASP A 31 -7.79 12.36 1.96
CA ASP A 31 -8.91 12.94 2.71
C ASP A 31 -9.79 13.82 1.80
N LEU A 32 -9.17 14.56 0.89
CA LEU A 32 -9.88 15.43 -0.06
C LEU A 32 -10.34 14.70 -1.32
N LEU A 33 -9.89 13.45 -1.54
CA LEU A 33 -10.06 12.67 -2.76
C LEU A 33 -9.61 13.43 -4.03
N ARG A 34 -8.54 14.21 -3.92
CA ARG A 34 -8.02 15.08 -4.99
C ARG A 34 -6.50 15.09 -4.95
N LEU A 35 -5.86 14.90 -6.09
CA LEU A 35 -4.40 14.92 -6.21
C LEU A 35 -3.90 16.38 -6.37
N GLU A 36 -3.73 17.09 -5.26
CA GLU A 36 -3.36 18.51 -5.28
C GLU A 36 -2.10 18.81 -4.47
N ARG A 37 -1.96 18.25 -3.27
CA ARG A 37 -0.82 18.49 -2.37
C ARG A 37 0.42 17.74 -2.79
N SER A 38 0.32 16.47 -3.16
CA SER A 38 1.49 15.68 -3.56
C SER A 38 2.23 16.29 -4.77
N PRO A 39 1.55 16.77 -5.84
CA PRO A 39 2.22 17.49 -6.92
C PRO A 39 2.89 18.80 -6.48
N GLN A 40 2.33 19.52 -5.51
CA GLN A 40 2.94 20.75 -4.97
C GLN A 40 4.25 20.46 -4.24
N VAL A 41 4.25 19.44 -3.36
CA VAL A 41 5.47 18.97 -2.69
C VAL A 41 6.50 18.51 -3.71
N ALA A 42 6.09 17.74 -4.72
CA ALA A 42 6.98 17.30 -5.77
C ALA A 42 7.60 18.46 -6.56
N ALA A 43 6.83 19.52 -6.85
CA ALA A 43 7.34 20.70 -7.53
C ALA A 43 8.47 21.38 -6.73
N VAL A 44 8.40 21.41 -5.39
CA VAL A 44 9.46 21.94 -4.53
C VAL A 44 10.74 21.10 -4.66
N PHE A 45 10.63 19.77 -4.65
CA PHE A 45 11.80 18.91 -4.82
C PHE A 45 12.43 19.02 -6.22
N ARG A 46 11.63 19.18 -7.28
CA ARG A 46 12.11 19.34 -8.66
C ARG A 46 12.91 20.62 -8.90
N GLN A 47 12.79 21.64 -8.04
CA GLN A 47 13.61 22.85 -8.11
C GLN A 47 15.07 22.61 -7.69
N ARG A 48 15.36 21.47 -7.06
CA ARG A 48 16.70 21.09 -6.60
C ARG A 48 17.37 20.17 -7.62
N PRO A 49 18.71 20.13 -7.71
CA PRO A 49 19.41 19.14 -8.51
C PRO A 49 19.25 17.75 -7.85
N LEU A 50 18.25 16.99 -8.32
CA LEU A 50 18.02 15.61 -7.88
C LEU A 50 18.83 14.62 -8.70
N GLN A 51 19.45 13.66 -8.02
CA GLN A 51 20.00 12.47 -8.66
C GLN A 51 18.85 11.66 -9.30
N GLU A 52 19.22 10.83 -10.28
CA GLU A 52 18.25 10.05 -11.06
C GLU A 52 17.39 9.15 -10.17
N VAL A 53 17.97 8.54 -9.15
CA VAL A 53 17.26 7.68 -8.19
C VAL A 53 16.13 8.39 -7.45
N HIS A 54 16.36 9.61 -6.96
CA HIS A 54 15.34 10.39 -6.25
C HIS A 54 14.24 10.86 -7.19
N ARG A 55 14.63 11.27 -8.41
CA ARG A 55 13.68 11.69 -9.44
C ARG A 55 12.80 10.52 -9.85
N HIS A 56 13.38 9.35 -10.08
CA HIS A 56 12.64 8.15 -10.43
C HIS A 56 11.63 7.78 -9.34
N TYR A 57 12.06 7.76 -8.07
CA TYR A 57 11.17 7.52 -6.94
C TYR A 57 10.01 8.54 -6.88
N LEU A 58 10.31 9.84 -7.04
CA LEU A 58 9.31 10.92 -7.03
C LEU A 58 8.23 10.71 -8.10
N GLU A 59 8.64 10.47 -9.35
CA GLU A 59 7.70 10.28 -10.45
C GLU A 59 6.90 8.98 -10.30
N GLN A 60 7.54 7.90 -9.85
CA GLN A 60 6.85 6.64 -9.56
C GLN A 60 5.76 6.82 -8.49
N ARG A 61 6.05 7.57 -7.43
CA ARG A 61 5.08 7.83 -6.35
C ARG A 61 3.90 8.64 -6.83
N LEU A 62 4.12 9.74 -7.54
CA LEU A 62 3.02 10.56 -8.06
C LEU A 62 2.09 9.76 -8.99
N ALA A 63 2.66 8.96 -9.89
CA ALA A 63 1.87 8.12 -10.78
C ALA A 63 1.04 7.07 -10.01
N ALA A 64 1.60 6.49 -8.93
CA ALA A 64 0.89 5.57 -8.07
C ALA A 64 -0.24 6.28 -7.30
N TYR A 65 0.00 7.48 -6.78
CA TYR A 65 -1.00 8.25 -6.02
C TYR A 65 -2.21 8.58 -6.88
N GLU A 66 -2.00 8.96 -8.13
CA GLU A 66 -3.07 9.18 -9.10
C GLU A 66 -3.94 7.91 -9.26
N ARG A 67 -3.32 6.75 -9.50
CA ARG A 67 -4.05 5.47 -9.62
C ARG A 67 -4.84 5.12 -8.36
N VAL A 68 -4.22 5.27 -7.19
CA VAL A 68 -4.85 5.02 -5.90
C VAL A 68 -6.09 5.89 -5.71
N LEU A 69 -5.98 7.20 -5.96
CA LEU A 69 -7.09 8.13 -5.80
C LEU A 69 -8.25 7.82 -6.76
N VAL A 70 -7.94 7.50 -8.02
CA VAL A 70 -8.95 7.07 -9.00
C VAL A 70 -9.70 5.83 -8.49
N ILE A 71 -8.98 4.82 -8.00
CA ILE A 71 -9.59 3.58 -7.51
C ILE A 71 -10.43 3.84 -6.25
N ILE A 72 -9.91 4.59 -5.28
CA ILE A 72 -10.61 4.90 -4.03
C ILE A 72 -11.89 5.70 -4.32
N HIS A 73 -11.81 6.69 -5.21
CA HIS A 73 -12.96 7.50 -5.61
C HIS A 73 -14.02 6.66 -6.34
N GLN A 74 -13.63 5.91 -7.39
CA GLN A 74 -14.55 5.09 -8.18
C GLN A 74 -15.27 3.99 -7.37
N ARG A 75 -14.63 3.51 -6.30
CA ARG A 75 -15.18 2.46 -5.44
C ARG A 75 -15.80 3.01 -4.15
N GLU A 76 -15.83 4.32 -3.99
CA GLU A 76 -16.37 5.00 -2.81
C GLU A 76 -15.82 4.43 -1.49
N LEU A 77 -14.51 4.13 -1.45
CA LEU A 77 -13.91 3.48 -0.28
C LEU A 77 -13.81 4.48 0.87
N VAL A 78 -14.63 4.29 1.90
CA VAL A 78 -14.61 5.12 3.12
C VAL A 78 -13.67 4.53 4.17
N GLU A 79 -13.69 3.21 4.34
CA GLU A 79 -12.92 2.53 5.38
C GLU A 79 -11.40 2.62 5.15
N PRO A 80 -10.61 3.10 6.14
CA PRO A 80 -9.15 3.24 6.02
C PRO A 80 -8.45 1.95 5.63
N PHE A 81 -8.91 0.80 6.14
CA PHE A 81 -8.32 -0.49 5.80
C PHE A 81 -8.52 -0.84 4.31
N HIS A 82 -9.69 -0.57 3.73
CA HIS A 82 -9.91 -0.80 2.30
C HIS A 82 -9.04 0.13 1.44
N ARG A 83 -8.85 1.40 1.85
CA ARG A 83 -7.92 2.33 1.20
C ARG A 83 -6.47 1.82 1.30
N ALA A 84 -6.08 1.29 2.46
CA ALA A 84 -4.76 0.68 2.67
C ALA A 84 -4.51 -0.52 1.74
N LEU A 85 -5.52 -1.34 1.45
CA LEU A 85 -5.38 -2.42 0.47
C LEU A 85 -5.14 -1.91 -0.95
N VAL A 86 -5.71 -0.76 -1.33
CA VAL A 86 -5.45 -0.12 -2.63
C VAL A 86 -4.04 0.45 -2.69
N LEU A 87 -3.57 1.09 -1.62
CA LEU A 87 -2.18 1.56 -1.50
C LEU A 87 -1.20 0.38 -1.57
N TRP A 88 -1.53 -0.72 -0.90
CA TRP A 88 -0.74 -1.95 -0.92
C TRP A 88 -0.61 -2.52 -2.33
N ASP A 89 -1.72 -2.59 -3.07
CA ASP A 89 -1.74 -3.05 -4.48
C ASP A 89 -0.78 -2.24 -5.38
N GLU A 90 -0.45 -1.00 -5.01
CA GLU A 90 0.46 -0.09 -5.71
C GLU A 90 1.86 -0.01 -5.07
N GLU A 91 2.21 -0.97 -4.20
CA GLU A 91 3.49 -1.08 -3.49
C GLU A 91 3.84 0.15 -2.62
N LEU A 92 2.82 0.89 -2.18
CA LEU A 92 2.95 2.07 -1.32
C LEU A 92 2.98 1.67 0.16
N PHE A 93 3.90 0.77 0.51
CA PHE A 93 3.94 0.18 1.86
C PHE A 93 4.22 1.20 2.96
N PHE A 94 5.03 2.23 2.68
CA PHE A 94 5.26 3.27 3.66
C PHE A 94 3.98 4.09 3.91
N GLU A 95 3.25 4.41 2.85
CA GLU A 95 1.99 5.14 2.94
C GLU A 95 0.88 4.29 3.59
N VAL A 96 0.91 2.96 3.44
CA VAL A 96 0.05 2.04 4.21
C VAL A 96 0.33 2.14 5.70
N HIS A 97 1.61 2.18 6.09
CA HIS A 97 2.01 2.37 7.48
C HIS A 97 1.42 3.69 8.03
N GLU A 98 1.65 4.80 7.33
CA GLU A 98 1.18 6.12 7.75
C GLU A 98 -0.35 6.21 7.79
N LEU A 99 -1.06 5.65 6.80
CA LEU A 99 -2.53 5.70 6.75
C LEU A 99 -3.17 4.93 7.92
N LEU A 100 -2.58 3.80 8.31
CA LEU A 100 -3.14 2.93 9.35
C LEU A 100 -2.71 3.33 10.77
N GLU A 101 -1.68 4.16 10.93
CA GLU A 101 -1.22 4.60 12.25
C GLU A 101 -2.29 5.38 13.03
N PRO A 102 -2.99 6.40 12.47
CA PRO A 102 -4.03 7.12 13.20
C PRO A 102 -5.19 6.25 13.72
N PRO A 103 -5.83 5.36 12.91
CA PRO A 103 -6.87 4.48 13.42
C PRO A 103 -6.32 3.47 14.43
N TRP A 104 -5.10 2.97 14.26
CA TRP A 104 -4.44 2.12 15.26
C TRP A 104 -4.23 2.84 16.60
N TYR A 105 -3.75 4.08 16.56
CA TYR A 105 -3.49 4.88 17.75
C TYR A 105 -4.78 5.10 18.55
N ARG A 106 -5.86 5.46 17.84
CA ARG A 106 -7.20 5.70 18.41
C ARG A 106 -7.94 4.43 18.85
N ALA A 107 -7.58 3.26 18.32
CA ALA A 107 -8.24 2.01 18.69
C ALA A 107 -8.06 1.72 20.20
N PRO A 108 -9.12 1.26 20.89
CA PRO A 108 -9.01 0.81 22.28
C PRO A 108 -8.09 -0.41 22.39
N ALA A 109 -7.60 -0.69 23.60
CA ALA A 109 -6.84 -1.91 23.84
C ALA A 109 -7.70 -3.14 23.50
N GLY A 110 -7.20 -4.04 22.66
CA GLY A 110 -7.93 -5.23 22.24
C GLY A 110 -7.48 -5.77 20.86
N PRO A 111 -8.22 -6.76 20.31
CA PRO A 111 -7.90 -7.41 19.05
C PRO A 111 -7.72 -6.44 17.88
N ASP A 112 -8.59 -5.44 17.72
CA ASP A 112 -8.54 -4.46 16.63
C ASP A 112 -7.20 -3.70 16.60
N LYS A 113 -6.76 -3.22 17.77
CA LYS A 113 -5.49 -2.49 17.89
C LYS A 113 -4.30 -3.40 17.58
N ILE A 114 -4.32 -4.64 18.02
CA ILE A 114 -3.23 -5.59 17.78
C ILE A 114 -3.21 -6.03 16.31
N ALA A 115 -4.37 -6.26 15.70
CA ALA A 115 -4.53 -6.63 14.31
C ALA A 115 -4.08 -5.51 13.36
N LEU A 116 -4.50 -4.26 13.61
CA LEU A 116 -4.00 -3.08 12.88
C LEU A 116 -2.48 -2.94 13.04
N GLN A 117 -1.94 -3.14 14.26
CA GLN A 117 -0.49 -3.13 14.47
C GLN A 117 0.22 -4.22 13.66
N GLY A 118 -0.40 -5.38 13.51
CA GLY A 118 0.07 -6.46 12.65
C GLY A 118 0.19 -6.01 11.19
N MET A 119 -0.83 -5.35 10.66
CA MET A 119 -0.83 -4.82 9.29
C MET A 119 0.20 -3.70 9.08
N ILE A 120 0.30 -2.76 10.03
CA ILE A 120 1.33 -1.70 10.02
C ILE A 120 2.74 -2.30 9.99
N ARG A 121 2.99 -3.33 10.80
CA ARG A 121 4.27 -4.06 10.78
C ARG A 121 4.48 -4.82 9.48
N ALA A 122 3.45 -5.43 8.91
CA ALA A 122 3.54 -6.13 7.62
C ALA A 122 3.99 -5.17 6.51
N ALA A 123 3.43 -3.96 6.46
CA ALA A 123 3.90 -2.91 5.57
C ALA A 123 5.39 -2.55 5.83
N GLY A 124 5.78 -2.40 7.10
CA GLY A 124 7.17 -2.16 7.49
C GLY A 124 8.16 -3.24 7.04
N VAL A 125 7.75 -4.52 7.00
CA VAL A 125 8.58 -5.62 6.45
C VAL A 125 8.97 -5.32 5.01
N TYR A 126 8.01 -4.94 4.17
CA TYR A 126 8.28 -4.66 2.75
C TYR A 126 9.08 -3.38 2.54
N VAL A 127 8.92 -2.38 3.41
CA VAL A 127 9.83 -1.20 3.44
C VAL A 127 11.27 -1.62 3.74
N PHE A 128 11.50 -2.55 4.68
CA PHE A 128 12.83 -3.06 4.96
C PHE A 128 13.40 -3.92 3.83
N LEU A 129 12.58 -4.78 3.22
CA LEU A 129 13.00 -5.60 2.10
C LEU A 129 13.41 -4.74 0.90
N ALA A 130 12.64 -3.70 0.58
CA ALA A 130 13.00 -2.74 -0.45
C ALA A 130 14.36 -2.09 -0.17
N ALA A 131 14.69 -1.79 1.09
CA ALA A 131 15.98 -1.25 1.48
C ALA A 131 17.10 -2.30 1.67
N ASN A 132 16.92 -3.54 1.23
CA ASN A 132 17.85 -4.66 1.44
C ASN A 132 18.21 -4.95 2.92
N ARG A 133 17.30 -4.62 3.86
CA ARG A 133 17.47 -4.83 5.31
C ARG A 133 16.78 -6.11 5.78
N ARG A 134 17.26 -7.25 5.27
CA ARG A 134 16.60 -8.56 5.45
C ARG A 134 16.46 -9.00 6.91
N ASP A 135 17.45 -8.74 7.76
CA ASP A 135 17.38 -9.11 9.19
C ASP A 135 16.31 -8.30 9.94
N SER A 136 16.21 -7.00 9.64
CA SER A 136 15.15 -6.14 10.18
C SER A 136 13.78 -6.58 9.68
N ALA A 137 13.68 -6.96 8.40
CA ALA A 137 12.45 -7.52 7.82
C ALA A 137 12.03 -8.82 8.53
N ALA A 138 12.96 -9.75 8.77
CA ALA A 138 12.70 -11.02 9.45
C ALA A 138 12.15 -10.82 10.87
N SER A 139 12.82 -9.96 11.66
CA SER A 139 12.38 -9.64 13.02
C SER A 139 10.99 -9.00 13.05
N MET A 140 10.69 -8.13 12.08
CA MET A 140 9.41 -7.46 11.97
C MET A 140 8.29 -8.40 11.47
N ALA A 141 8.61 -9.32 10.55
CA ALA A 141 7.66 -10.29 10.01
C ALA A 141 7.08 -11.19 11.10
N ALA A 142 7.91 -11.72 11.99
CA ALA A 142 7.44 -12.51 13.13
C ALA A 142 6.41 -11.74 13.99
N LYS A 143 6.67 -10.45 14.25
CA LYS A 143 5.77 -9.59 15.03
C LYS A 143 4.50 -9.20 14.26
N ALA A 144 4.59 -9.06 12.94
CA ALA A 144 3.45 -8.81 12.07
C ALA A 144 2.49 -10.00 12.09
N ILE A 145 3.01 -11.21 11.86
CA ILE A 145 2.23 -12.46 11.86
C ILE A 145 1.49 -12.64 13.19
N SER A 146 2.15 -12.43 14.32
CA SER A 146 1.50 -12.52 15.64
C SER A 146 0.32 -11.57 15.79
N GLY A 147 0.42 -10.33 15.27
CA GLY A 147 -0.70 -9.39 15.31
C GLY A 147 -1.83 -9.78 14.34
N LEU A 148 -1.46 -10.19 13.13
CA LEU A 148 -2.38 -10.63 12.08
C LEU A 148 -3.20 -11.86 12.49
N ASN A 149 -2.67 -12.74 13.35
CA ASN A 149 -3.42 -13.89 13.89
C ASN A 149 -4.68 -13.48 14.67
N LEU A 150 -4.77 -12.24 15.17
CA LEU A 150 -5.95 -11.73 15.86
C LEU A 150 -6.99 -11.09 14.94
N TRP A 151 -6.76 -11.05 13.61
CA TRP A 151 -7.69 -10.39 12.69
C TRP A 151 -9.11 -10.99 12.74
N GLN A 152 -9.21 -12.32 12.83
CA GLN A 152 -10.50 -13.02 12.92
C GLN A 152 -11.27 -12.72 14.22
N GLN A 153 -10.58 -12.22 15.26
CA GLN A 153 -11.15 -11.86 16.55
C GLN A 153 -11.41 -10.35 16.67
N SER A 154 -11.09 -9.59 15.62
CA SER A 154 -11.27 -8.15 15.54
C SER A 154 -12.62 -7.78 14.89
N ASN A 155 -13.05 -6.54 15.11
CA ASN A 155 -14.20 -5.95 14.40
C ASN A 155 -13.78 -5.21 13.13
N LEU A 156 -12.55 -5.40 12.67
CA LEU A 156 -12.04 -4.79 11.44
C LEU A 156 -12.73 -5.40 10.21
N PRO A 157 -12.75 -4.70 9.06
CA PRO A 157 -13.31 -5.26 7.85
C PRO A 157 -12.62 -6.59 7.46
N PRO A 158 -13.32 -7.50 6.77
CA PRO A 158 -12.76 -8.78 6.35
C PRO A 158 -11.47 -8.60 5.54
N PHE A 159 -10.45 -9.40 5.87
CA PHE A 159 -9.21 -9.44 5.10
C PHE A 159 -9.38 -10.40 3.91
N PRO A 160 -9.13 -9.99 2.64
CA PRO A 160 -9.40 -10.82 1.46
C PRO A 160 -8.68 -12.17 1.43
N ASP A 161 -7.38 -12.21 1.76
CA ASP A 161 -6.57 -13.44 1.78
C ASP A 161 -5.42 -13.33 2.82
N LEU A 162 -5.81 -13.31 4.09
CA LEU A 162 -4.87 -13.22 5.21
C LEU A 162 -3.81 -14.34 5.23
N PRO A 163 -4.15 -15.63 4.97
CA PRO A 163 -3.16 -16.69 4.95
C PRO A 163 -2.06 -16.47 3.91
N ARG A 164 -2.41 -15.93 2.72
CA ARG A 164 -1.41 -15.57 1.70
C ARG A 164 -0.44 -14.50 2.19
N LEU A 165 -0.91 -13.48 2.92
CA LEU A 165 -0.01 -12.50 3.54
C LEU A 165 0.93 -13.16 4.55
N GLN A 166 0.40 -13.99 5.44
CA GLN A 166 1.19 -14.62 6.49
C GLN A 166 2.27 -15.54 5.92
N ALA A 167 1.95 -16.30 4.86
CA ALA A 167 2.91 -17.13 4.15
C ALA A 167 4.04 -16.29 3.51
N ALA A 168 3.68 -15.21 2.79
CA ALA A 168 4.65 -14.32 2.17
C ALA A 168 5.57 -13.65 3.20
N LEU A 169 5.02 -13.21 4.34
CA LEU A 169 5.79 -12.65 5.45
C LEU A 169 6.73 -13.68 6.07
N ALA A 170 6.28 -14.92 6.27
CA ALA A 170 7.10 -15.99 6.85
C ALA A 170 8.29 -16.36 5.94
N GLY A 171 8.06 -16.39 4.62
CA GLY A 171 9.10 -16.65 3.62
C GLY A 171 9.98 -15.44 3.27
N LEU A 172 9.61 -14.24 3.72
CA LEU A 172 10.16 -12.97 3.22
C LEU A 172 10.14 -12.91 1.69
N GLU A 173 9.04 -13.39 1.13
CA GLU A 173 8.75 -13.37 -0.31
C GLU A 173 8.32 -11.96 -0.72
N PRO A 174 8.33 -11.63 -2.03
CA PRO A 174 7.71 -10.40 -2.52
C PRO A 174 6.28 -10.23 -1.98
N ALA A 175 5.85 -8.97 -1.87
CA ALA A 175 4.51 -8.69 -1.35
C ALA A 175 3.46 -9.40 -2.20
N PRO A 176 2.45 -10.03 -1.56
CA PRO A 176 1.34 -10.59 -2.31
C PRO A 176 0.56 -9.47 -2.97
N LEU A 177 0.59 -9.46 -4.30
CA LEU A 177 -0.08 -8.49 -5.15
C LEU A 177 -0.74 -9.18 -6.34
N PRO A 178 -1.78 -8.56 -6.92
CA PRO A 178 -2.73 -7.69 -6.21
C PRO A 178 -3.58 -8.52 -5.23
N TRP A 179 -4.22 -7.87 -4.26
CA TRP A 179 -5.30 -8.47 -3.44
C TRP A 179 -6.56 -8.78 -4.27
N ARG A 180 -6.58 -8.34 -5.53
CA ARG A 180 -7.66 -8.62 -6.46
C ARG A 180 -7.70 -10.10 -6.81
N ARG A 181 -8.73 -10.80 -6.32
CA ARG A 181 -9.48 -11.74 -7.15
C ARG A 181 -10.82 -11.09 -7.54
N PRO A 182 -11.21 -11.05 -8.82
CA PRO A 182 -12.50 -10.53 -9.22
C PRO A 182 -13.58 -11.56 -8.92
N CYS A 183 -14.47 -11.27 -7.98
CA CYS A 183 -15.81 -11.84 -7.92
C CYS A 183 -16.80 -10.74 -7.49
N LEU A 184 -16.90 -9.65 -8.25
CA LEU A 184 -18.22 -9.05 -8.41
C LEU A 184 -18.91 -9.91 -9.45
N THR A 185 -19.65 -10.93 -9.00
CA THR A 185 -20.80 -11.39 -9.77
C THR A 185 -21.67 -10.15 -9.96
N SER A 186 -21.56 -9.52 -11.12
CA SER A 186 -22.63 -8.69 -11.64
C SER A 186 -23.79 -9.64 -11.90
N SER A 187 -24.53 -9.95 -10.83
CA SER A 187 -25.93 -10.30 -10.97
C SER A 187 -26.60 -9.01 -11.42
N HIS A 188 -26.64 -8.81 -12.75
CA HIS A 188 -27.72 -8.18 -13.50
C HIS A 188 -27.23 -7.79 -14.91
N LEU A 189 -27.86 -8.44 -15.89
CA LEU A 189 -28.07 -8.00 -17.29
C LEU A 189 -26.90 -8.10 -18.30
N VAL A 190 -26.75 -9.29 -18.89
CA VAL A 190 -26.56 -9.45 -20.35
C VAL A 190 -27.31 -10.71 -20.82
N PRO A 191 -28.14 -10.67 -21.88
CA PRO A 191 -28.94 -11.81 -22.34
C PRO A 191 -28.10 -12.85 -23.10
N PRO A 192 -28.59 -14.09 -23.26
CA PRO A 192 -27.83 -15.14 -23.93
C PRO A 192 -27.75 -14.89 -25.44
N CYS A 193 -26.54 -14.60 -25.94
CA CYS A 193 -26.21 -14.76 -27.35
C CYS A 193 -26.12 -16.27 -27.68
N ARG A 194 -27.22 -16.86 -28.17
CA ARG A 194 -27.24 -18.10 -28.97
C ARG A 194 -28.24 -17.88 -30.11
N GLY A 195 -27.96 -18.15 -31.38
CA GLY A 195 -26.74 -18.62 -32.03
C GLY A 195 -26.90 -18.34 -33.52
N LYS A 196 -25.78 -18.09 -34.21
CA LYS A 196 -25.75 -18.18 -35.67
C LYS A 196 -25.72 -19.67 -36.01
N SER A 197 -26.81 -20.17 -36.58
CA SER A 197 -26.83 -21.42 -37.31
C SER A 197 -25.92 -21.29 -38.53
N TYR A 198 -24.96 -22.20 -38.64
CA TYR A 198 -24.31 -22.52 -39.91
C TYR A 198 -24.58 -23.99 -40.19
N SER A 199 -25.26 -24.26 -41.31
CA SER A 199 -25.00 -25.39 -42.20
C SER A 199 -25.62 -25.06 -43.57
N PRO A 200 -24.99 -25.55 -44.67
CA PRO A 200 -25.25 -25.12 -46.04
C PRO A 200 -26.63 -25.50 -46.58
#